data_AF-A0A8T6XYU7-F1
#
_entry.id   AF-A0A8T6XYU7-F1
#
_cell.length_a   1.000
_cell.length_b   1.000
_cell.length_c   1.000
_cell.angle_alpha   90.00
_cell.angle_beta   90.00
_cell.angle_gamma   90.00
#
_symmetry.space_group_name_H-M   'P 1'
#
loop_
_entity.id
_entity.type
_entity.pdbx_description
1 polymer ?
#
loop_
_entity_poly.entity_id
_entity_poly.type
_entity_poly.pdbx_seq_one_letter_code
_entity_poly.pdbx_strand_id
1 'polypeptide(L)'
;MSPDEREISLSQHELQEIKEIYQSVMNLAANGLFFRAGQVVGRGLAKRAESRGGVYLAAAADLLVEEGWVKSAELDREQAKVEGCIEVVKGGD
;
A
#
# COMPACT_ATOMS: atom_id res chain seq x y z
N MET A 1 12.00 -3.26 -15.25
CA MET A 1 12.10 -4.20 -14.11
C MET A 1 13.26 -5.12 -14.35
N SER A 2 14.02 -5.43 -13.31
CA SER A 2 15.08 -6.44 -13.39
C SER A 2 14.45 -7.82 -13.67
N PRO A 3 15.08 -8.71 -14.44
CA PRO A 3 14.62 -10.09 -14.64
C PRO A 3 14.38 -10.88 -13.34
N ASP A 4 14.90 -10.40 -12.20
CA ASP A 4 14.79 -11.04 -10.88
C ASP A 4 13.69 -10.47 -9.97
N GLU A 5 12.97 -9.41 -10.39
CA GLU A 5 11.84 -8.86 -9.63
C GLU A 5 10.59 -9.71 -9.89
N ARG A 6 10.34 -10.67 -8.99
CA ARG A 6 9.11 -11.47 -8.98
C ARG A 6 8.07 -10.81 -8.08
N GLU A 7 6.89 -10.56 -8.65
CA GLU A 7 5.74 -10.02 -7.93
C GLU A 7 4.67 -11.10 -7.74
N ILE A 8 3.92 -10.98 -6.66
CA ILE A 8 2.72 -11.77 -6.40
C ILE A 8 1.56 -10.80 -6.12
N SER A 9 0.34 -11.19 -6.50
CA SER A 9 -0.86 -10.43 -6.18
C SER A 9 -1.64 -11.15 -5.10
N LEU A 10 -2.19 -10.38 -4.16
CA LEU A 10 -3.11 -10.86 -3.14
C LEU A 10 -4.45 -10.16 -3.33
N SER A 11 -5.54 -10.88 -3.14
CA SER A 11 -6.87 -10.30 -3.03
C SER A 11 -7.02 -9.52 -1.72
N GLN A 12 -7.97 -8.58 -1.68
CA GLN A 12 -8.30 -7.86 -0.45
C GLN A 12 -8.68 -8.81 0.70
N HIS A 13 -9.37 -9.90 0.38
CA HIS A 13 -9.78 -10.92 1.34
C HIS A 13 -8.58 -11.65 1.94
N GLU A 14 -7.63 -12.12 1.11
CA GLU A 14 -6.41 -12.77 1.58
C GLU A 14 -5.57 -11.82 2.45
N LEU A 15 -5.43 -10.56 2.05
CA LEU A 15 -4.71 -9.55 2.85
C LEU A 15 -5.37 -9.37 4.22
N GLN A 16 -6.70 -9.35 4.28
CA GLN A 16 -7.45 -9.20 5.51
C GLN A 16 -7.28 -10.41 6.44
N GLU A 17 -7.44 -11.63 5.93
CA GLU A 17 -7.25 -12.86 6.72
C GLU A 17 -5.82 -12.95 7.28
N ILE A 18 -4.81 -12.58 6.47
CA ILE A 18 -3.42 -12.48 6.93
C ILE A 18 -3.31 -11.48 8.08
N LYS A 19 -3.92 -10.29 7.95
CA LYS A 19 -3.88 -9.26 8.99
C LYS A 19 -4.50 -9.74 10.30
N GLU A 20 -5.63 -10.44 10.21
CA GLU A 20 -6.34 -11.02 11.36
C GLU A 20 -5.50 -12.08 12.09
N ILE A 21 -4.78 -12.94 11.36
CA ILE A 21 -3.86 -13.93 11.95
C ILE A 21 -2.74 -13.24 12.76
N TYR A 22 -2.12 -12.22 12.19
CA TYR A 22 -1.08 -11.47 12.91
C TYR A 22 -1.65 -10.77 14.14
N GLN A 23 -2.84 -10.17 14.03
CA GLN A 23 -3.53 -9.55 15.16
C GLN A 23 -3.92 -10.57 16.24
N SER A 24 -4.35 -11.78 15.88
CA SER A 24 -4.70 -12.81 16.86
C SER A 24 -3.49 -13.32 17.65
N VAL A 25 -2.31 -13.35 17.02
CA VAL A 25 -1.07 -13.81 17.66
C VAL A 25 -0.37 -12.69 18.44
N MET A 26 -0.30 -11.49 17.88
CA MET A 26 0.54 -10.39 18.38
C MET A 26 -0.27 -9.25 19.03
N ASN A 27 -1.60 -9.28 18.92
CA ASN A 27 -2.50 -8.24 19.39
C ASN A 27 -2.05 -6.84 18.90
N LEU A 28 -1.89 -5.87 19.80
CA LEU A 28 -1.53 -4.50 19.48
C LEU A 28 -0.17 -4.35 18.78
N ALA A 29 0.77 -5.30 18.98
CA ALA A 29 2.08 -5.24 18.33
C ALA A 29 2.01 -5.43 16.80
N ALA A 30 0.93 -6.04 16.29
CA ALA A 30 0.70 -6.19 14.85
C ALA A 30 0.61 -4.82 14.13
N ASN A 31 0.08 -3.78 14.80
CA ASN A 31 -0.05 -2.45 14.19
C ASN A 31 1.32 -1.85 13.85
N GLY A 32 2.30 -1.97 14.75
CA GLY A 32 3.66 -1.51 14.49
C GLY A 32 4.36 -2.31 13.39
N LEU A 33 4.05 -3.61 13.30
CA LEU A 33 4.55 -4.47 12.23
C LEU A 33 3.99 -4.04 10.87
N PHE A 34 2.68 -3.84 10.74
CA PHE A 34 2.06 -3.41 9.48
C PHE A 34 2.52 -2.03 9.04
N PHE A 35 2.67 -1.08 9.97
CA PHE A 35 3.22 0.23 9.64
C PHE A 35 4.61 0.11 9.02
N ARG A 36 5.50 -0.70 9.60
CA ARG A 36 6.85 -0.92 9.06
C ARG A 36 6.84 -1.68 7.75
N ALA A 37 5.94 -2.67 7.59
CA ALA A 37 5.76 -3.39 6.33
C ALA A 37 5.30 -2.45 5.22
N GLY A 38 4.31 -1.59 5.48
CA GLY A 38 3.87 -0.54 4.56
C GLY A 38 4.99 0.43 4.18
N GLN A 39 5.87 0.80 5.12
CA GLN A 39 7.06 1.61 4.79
C GLN A 39 8.05 0.88 3.86
N VAL A 40 8.20 -0.45 3.95
CA VAL A 40 9.04 -1.23 3.02
C VAL A 40 8.47 -1.15 1.61
N VAL A 41 7.17 -1.43 1.47
CA VAL A 41 6.45 -1.34 0.19
C VAL A 41 6.53 0.09 -0.37
N GLY A 42 6.19 1.09 0.45
CA GLY A 42 6.18 2.49 0.06
C GLY A 42 7.55 3.01 -0.39
N ARG A 43 8.66 2.54 0.20
CA ARG A 43 10.02 2.86 -0.29
C ARG A 43 10.29 2.29 -1.69
N GLY A 44 9.78 1.09 -1.98
CA GLY A 44 9.88 0.49 -3.31
C GLY A 44 9.08 1.30 -4.35
N LEU A 45 7.85 1.69 -3.99
CA LEU A 45 6.99 2.53 -4.83
C LEU A 45 7.61 3.90 -5.08
N ALA A 46 8.15 4.55 -4.04
CA ALA A 46 8.84 5.84 -4.15
C ALA A 46 10.00 5.80 -5.16
N LYS A 47 10.86 4.79 -5.10
CA LYS A 47 11.96 4.64 -6.08
C LYS A 47 11.47 4.46 -7.52
N ARG A 48 10.35 3.75 -7.70
CA ARG A 48 9.72 3.58 -9.01
C ARG A 48 9.08 4.87 -9.50
N ALA A 49 8.44 5.64 -8.61
CA ALA A 49 7.91 6.97 -8.91
C ALA A 49 9.03 7.94 -9.34
N GLU A 50 10.16 7.96 -8.64
CA GLU A 50 11.36 8.74 -9.03
C GLU A 50 11.83 8.37 -10.44
N SER A 51 11.82 7.07 -10.75
CA SER A 51 12.28 6.54 -12.05
C SER A 51 11.30 6.79 -13.20
N ARG A 52 10.01 7.03 -12.91
CA ARG A 52 8.96 7.27 -13.92
C ARG A 52 9.07 8.67 -14.58
N GLY A 53 9.77 9.60 -13.92
CA GLY A 53 9.88 10.99 -14.35
C GLY A 53 8.58 11.79 -14.15
N GLY A 54 8.62 13.10 -14.44
CA GLY A 54 7.48 13.99 -14.23
C GLY A 54 7.34 14.47 -12.78
N VAL A 55 6.11 14.76 -12.33
CA VAL A 55 5.83 15.20 -10.96
C VAL A 55 5.80 13.99 -10.04
N TYR A 56 6.81 13.86 -9.17
CA TYR A 56 7.00 12.73 -8.27
C TYR A 56 5.73 12.29 -7.52
N LEU A 57 5.01 13.24 -6.90
CA LEU A 57 3.81 12.92 -6.12
C LEU A 57 2.65 12.41 -6.98
N ALA A 58 2.50 12.93 -8.21
CA ALA A 58 1.53 12.42 -9.16
C ALA A 58 1.91 11.00 -9.61
N ALA A 59 3.19 10.77 -9.93
CA ALA A 59 3.68 9.45 -10.30
C ALA A 59 3.50 8.41 -9.17
N ALA A 60 3.70 8.81 -7.92
CA ALA A 60 3.44 7.95 -6.76
C ALA A 60 1.94 7.66 -6.58
N ALA A 61 1.07 8.66 -6.78
CA ALA A 61 -0.38 8.47 -6.75
C ALA A 61 -0.85 7.49 -7.84
N ASP A 62 -0.35 7.64 -9.06
CA ASP A 62 -0.65 6.74 -10.18
C ASP A 62 -0.23 5.31 -9.86
N LEU A 63 0.97 5.09 -9.32
CA LEU A 63 1.46 3.77 -8.94
C LEU A 63 0.60 3.12 -7.84
N LEU A 64 0.13 3.90 -6.85
CA LEU A 64 -0.77 3.38 -5.82
C LEU A 64 -2.09 2.86 -6.43
N VAL A 65 -2.60 3.53 -7.45
CA VAL A 65 -3.83 3.12 -8.15
C VAL A 65 -3.56 1.90 -9.05
N GLU A 66 -2.49 1.94 -9.83
CA GLU A 66 -2.11 0.88 -10.77
C GLU A 66 -1.84 -0.46 -10.06
N GLU A 67 -1.26 -0.44 -8.87
CA GLU A 67 -1.00 -1.63 -8.05
C GLU A 67 -2.19 -2.06 -7.19
N GLY A 68 -3.31 -1.32 -7.24
CA GLY A 68 -4.53 -1.69 -6.53
C GLY A 68 -4.51 -1.43 -5.03
N TRP A 69 -3.59 -0.58 -4.53
CA TRP A 69 -3.61 -0.15 -3.12
C TRP A 69 -4.83 0.70 -2.81
N VAL A 70 -5.26 1.53 -3.78
CA VAL A 70 -6.36 2.48 -3.67
C VAL A 70 -7.08 2.60 -5.02
N LYS A 71 -8.32 3.10 -5.03
CA LYS A 71 -9.07 3.40 -6.27
C LYS A 71 -8.72 4.77 -6.85
N SER A 72 -8.39 5.72 -5.98
CA SER A 72 -7.91 7.05 -6.36
C SER A 72 -6.97 7.59 -5.29
N ALA A 73 -6.02 8.43 -5.71
CA ALA A 73 -5.08 9.11 -4.83
C ALA A 73 -4.78 10.52 -5.36
N GLU A 74 -4.78 11.48 -4.44
CA GLU A 74 -4.26 12.83 -4.65
C GLU A 74 -3.24 13.10 -3.54
N LEU A 75 -1.98 13.35 -3.95
CA LEU A 75 -0.87 13.57 -3.04
C LEU A 75 -0.31 14.98 -3.24
N ASP A 76 -0.18 15.72 -2.16
CA ASP A 76 0.61 16.94 -2.11
C ASP A 76 1.66 16.87 -0.99
N ARG A 77 2.33 17.99 -0.70
CA ARG A 77 3.42 18.02 0.29
C ARG A 77 2.94 17.91 1.73
N GLU A 78 1.68 18.20 1.99
CA GLU A 78 1.11 18.34 3.33
C GLU A 78 0.06 17.27 3.62
N GLN A 79 -0.62 16.77 2.58
CA GLN A 79 -1.72 15.83 2.71
C GLN A 79 -1.72 14.75 1.63
N ALA A 80 -2.37 13.64 1.97
CA ALA A 80 -2.71 12.57 1.07
C ALA A 80 -4.21 12.32 1.19
N LYS A 81 -4.92 12.37 0.06
CA LYS A 81 -6.33 11.99 -0.04
C LYS A 81 -6.42 10.71 -0.86
N VAL A 82 -7.02 9.67 -0.31
CA VAL A 82 -7.15 8.36 -0.95
C VAL A 82 -8.57 7.83 -0.80
N GLU A 83 -9.06 7.11 -1.83
CA GLU A 83 -10.37 6.45 -1.77
C GLU A 83 -10.25 4.97 -2.12
N GLY A 84 -11.08 4.14 -1.49
CA GLY A 84 -11.13 2.70 -1.76
C GLY A 84 -9.82 1.97 -1.43
N CYS A 85 -9.16 2.37 -0.35
CA CYS A 85 -7.95 1.71 0.15
C CYS A 85 -8.21 0.22 0.42
N ILE A 86 -7.33 -0.65 -0.09
CA ILE A 86 -7.44 -2.11 0.07
C ILE A 86 -7.45 -2.55 1.53
N GLU A 87 -6.80 -1.78 2.42
CA GLU A 87 -6.77 -2.08 3.85
C GLU A 87 -8.06 -1.70 4.60
N VAL A 88 -8.97 -0.98 3.94
CA VAL A 88 -10.26 -0.59 4.51
C VAL A 88 -11.33 -1.56 4.03
N VAL A 89 -11.77 -2.43 4.93
CA VAL A 89 -12.94 -3.27 4.72
C VAL A 89 -14.19 -2.47 5.07
N LYS A 90 -15.16 -2.37 4.16
CA LYS A 90 -16.51 -1.92 4.53
C LYS A 90 -17.14 -3.02 5.40
N GLY A 91 -17.10 -2.85 6.71
CA GLY A 91 -17.61 -3.85 7.64
C GLY A 91 -17.25 -3.55 9.09
N GLY A 92 -17.84 -2.48 9.61
CA GLY A 92 -17.88 -2.15 11.03
C GLY A 92 -19.00 -1.14 11.22
N ASP A 93 -20.23 -1.64 11.33
CA ASP A 93 -21.29 -0.89 12.02
C ASP A 93 -20.92 -0.78 13.51
#